data_AF-A0A1B6KV91-F1
#
_entry.id   AF-A0A1B6KV91-F1
#
_cell.length_a   1.000
_cell.length_b   1.000
_cell.length_c   1.000
_cell.angle_alpha   90.00
_cell.angle_beta   90.00
_cell.angle_gamma   90.00
#
_symmetry.space_group_name_H-M   'P 1'
#
loop_
_entity.id
_entity.type
_entity.pdbx_description
1 polymer ?
#
loop_
_entity_poly.entity_id
_entity_poly.type
_entity_poly.pdbx_seq_one_letter_code
_entity_poly.pdbx_strand_id
1 'polypeptide(L)'
;AVGSLVGQIAKIKGCHVIGIAGSDEKLEWLKKELEFDGVINYKTQNVAAELKKLAPKGVDCYFDNVGGEISSQVLQQMSNRGRISICGSISSYNLDFSKLPKVTDP
;
A
#
# COMPACT_ATOMS: atom_id res chain seq x y z
N ALA A 1 5.74 4.18 10.93
CA ALA A 1 6.58 5.38 11.03
C ALA A 1 6.47 6.23 9.76
N VAL A 2 7.08 5.86 8.63
CA VAL A 2 6.99 6.66 7.38
C VAL A 2 5.56 6.66 6.81
N GLY A 3 4.95 5.48 6.60
CA GLY A 3 3.61 5.38 6.01
C GLY A 3 2.51 6.12 6.79
N SER A 4 2.61 6.18 8.11
CA SER A 4 1.67 6.92 8.96
C SER A 4 1.77 8.44 8.80
N LEU A 5 2.97 8.98 8.56
CA LEU A 5 3.15 10.40 8.27
C LEU A 5 2.64 10.74 6.87
N VAL A 6 2.96 9.91 5.88
CA VAL A 6 2.48 10.09 4.50
C VAL A 6 0.95 10.09 4.44
N GLY A 7 0.29 9.15 5.12
CA GLY A 7 -1.16 9.11 5.14
C GLY A 7 -1.79 10.34 5.79
N GLN A 8 -1.22 10.85 6.90
CA GLN A 8 -1.69 12.12 7.50
C GLN A 8 -1.53 13.31 6.55
N ILE A 9 -0.40 13.41 5.85
CA ILE A 9 -0.20 14.44 4.81
C ILE A 9 -1.26 14.29 3.72
N ALA A 10 -1.55 13.07 3.28
CA ALA A 10 -2.59 12.82 2.28
C ALA A 10 -3.99 13.22 2.77
N LYS A 11 -4.33 12.94 4.03
CA LYS A 11 -5.59 13.41 4.65
C LYS A 11 -5.66 14.94 4.65
N ILE A 12 -4.59 15.63 5.05
CA ILE A 12 -4.51 17.11 5.02
C ILE A 12 -4.70 17.65 3.59
N LYS A 13 -4.24 16.90 2.57
CA LYS A 13 -4.43 17.24 1.15
C LYS A 13 -5.80 16.85 0.60
N GLY A 14 -6.72 16.33 1.42
CA GLY A 14 -8.07 15.96 1.02
C GLY A 14 -8.16 14.66 0.23
N CYS A 15 -7.14 13.80 0.32
CA CYS A 15 -7.17 12.50 -0.34
C CYS A 15 -8.04 11.50 0.43
N HIS A 16 -8.62 10.55 -0.30
CA HIS A 16 -9.10 9.29 0.27
C HIS A 16 -7.91 8.37 0.51
N VAL A 17 -7.68 7.97 1.76
CA VAL A 17 -6.45 7.29 2.19
C VAL A 17 -6.74 5.85 2.61
N ILE A 18 -6.03 4.92 1.95
CA ILE A 18 -6.08 3.49 2.25
C ILE A 18 -4.74 3.05 2.83
N GLY A 19 -4.75 2.45 4.02
CA GLY A 19 -3.57 1.94 4.70
C GLY A 19 -3.43 0.42 4.58
N ILE A 20 -2.22 -0.08 4.35
CA ILE A 20 -1.93 -1.51 4.36
C ILE A 20 -0.94 -1.81 5.49
N ALA A 21 -1.31 -2.69 6.41
CA ALA A 21 -0.46 -3.06 7.55
C ALA A 21 -0.60 -4.55 7.89
N GLY A 22 0.23 -5.04 8.82
CA GLY A 22 0.38 -6.48 9.07
C GLY A 22 -0.20 -6.99 10.39
N SER A 23 -1.06 -6.22 11.04
CA SER A 23 -1.77 -6.60 12.27
C SER A 23 -3.04 -5.77 12.45
N ASP A 24 -4.06 -6.37 13.06
CA ASP A 24 -5.37 -5.71 13.26
C ASP A 24 -5.27 -4.53 14.23
N GLU A 25 -4.38 -4.60 15.22
CA GLU A 25 -4.07 -3.48 16.12
C GLU A 25 -3.59 -2.24 15.33
N LYS A 26 -2.75 -2.44 14.31
CA LYS A 26 -2.29 -1.33 13.46
C LYS A 26 -3.42 -0.79 12.58
N LEU A 27 -4.29 -1.66 12.07
CA LEU A 27 -5.47 -1.25 11.29
C LEU A 27 -6.38 -0.36 12.12
N GLU A 28 -6.67 -0.79 13.35
CA GLU A 28 -7.53 -0.07 14.28
C GLU A 28 -6.95 1.32 14.58
N TRP A 29 -5.65 1.40 14.88
CA TRP A 29 -4.97 2.67 15.08
C TRP A 29 -5.02 3.57 13.84
N LEU A 30 -4.77 3.03 12.64
CA LEU A 30 -4.86 3.80 11.38
C LEU A 30 -6.26 4.36 11.15
N LYS A 31 -7.30 3.59 11.52
CA LYS A 31 -8.69 3.96 11.29
C LYS A 31 -9.22 4.94 12.35
N LYS A 32 -8.96 4.68 13.63
CA LYS A 32 -9.48 5.49 14.75
C LYS A 32 -8.68 6.74 15.02
N GLU A 33 -7.35 6.64 15.02
CA GLU A 33 -6.49 7.76 15.42
C GLU A 33 -6.06 8.62 14.22
N LEU A 34 -5.81 7.99 13.07
CA LEU A 34 -5.37 8.70 11.86
C LEU A 34 -6.47 8.92 10.82
N GLU A 35 -7.69 8.44 11.11
CA GLU A 35 -8.89 8.64 10.28
C GLU A 35 -8.69 8.21 8.81
N PHE A 36 -7.94 7.13 8.58
CA PHE A 36 -7.82 6.54 7.25
C PHE A 36 -9.19 6.00 6.82
N ASP A 37 -9.52 6.24 5.55
CA ASP A 37 -10.83 5.91 5.00
C ASP A 37 -10.98 4.39 4.74
N GLY A 38 -9.86 3.71 4.49
CA GLY A 38 -9.79 2.27 4.32
C GLY A 38 -8.52 1.69 4.93
N VAL A 39 -8.59 0.46 5.43
CA VAL A 39 -7.43 -0.24 5.97
C VAL A 39 -7.47 -1.72 5.58
N ILE A 40 -6.31 -2.30 5.29
CA ILE A 40 -6.16 -3.68 4.81
C ILE A 40 -5.03 -4.37 5.60
N ASN A 41 -5.33 -5.54 6.16
CA ASN A 41 -4.35 -6.41 6.77
C ASN A 41 -3.80 -7.39 5.73
N TYR A 42 -2.57 -7.17 5.26
CA TYR A 42 -1.99 -8.00 4.20
C TYR A 42 -1.71 -9.45 4.62
N LYS A 43 -1.77 -9.77 5.92
CA LYS A 43 -1.56 -11.14 6.42
C LYS A 43 -2.84 -11.97 6.46
N THR A 44 -4.00 -11.33 6.57
CA THR A 44 -5.29 -12.02 6.79
C THR A 44 -6.30 -11.74 5.69
N GLN A 45 -6.04 -10.75 4.82
CA GLN A 45 -6.95 -10.34 3.76
C GLN A 45 -6.26 -10.43 2.39
N ASN A 46 -7.07 -10.62 1.36
CA ASN A 46 -6.61 -10.50 -0.02
C ASN A 46 -6.52 -9.02 -0.40
N VAL A 47 -5.29 -8.49 -0.48
CA VAL A 47 -5.05 -7.06 -0.73
C VAL A 47 -5.68 -6.61 -2.06
N ALA A 48 -5.54 -7.40 -3.12
CA ALA A 48 -6.13 -7.05 -4.42
C ALA A 48 -7.66 -6.89 -4.36
N ALA A 49 -8.36 -7.82 -3.70
CA ALA A 49 -9.81 -7.79 -3.58
C ALA A 49 -10.31 -6.64 -2.70
N GLU A 50 -9.65 -6.39 -1.57
CA GLU A 50 -10.02 -5.28 -0.67
C GLU A 50 -9.72 -3.92 -1.28
N LEU A 51 -8.60 -3.79 -2.00
CA LEU A 51 -8.25 -2.55 -2.70
C LEU A 51 -9.29 -2.19 -3.76
N LYS A 52 -9.83 -3.17 -4.50
CA LYS A 52 -10.90 -2.94 -5.47
C LYS A 52 -12.19 -2.44 -4.84
N LYS A 53 -12.51 -2.86 -3.62
CA LYS A 53 -13.68 -2.39 -2.86
C LYS A 53 -13.48 -0.96 -2.36
N LEU A 54 -12.29 -0.66 -1.84
CA LEU A 54 -11.96 0.62 -1.22
C LEU A 54 -11.66 1.70 -2.26
N ALA A 55 -11.05 1.34 -3.38
CA ALA A 55 -10.68 2.22 -4.49
C ALA A 55 -11.28 1.73 -5.83
N PRO A 56 -12.62 1.75 -5.99
CA PRO A 56 -13.28 1.20 -7.18
C PRO A 56 -12.94 1.94 -8.49
N LYS A 57 -12.40 3.16 -8.39
CA LYS A 57 -11.95 3.98 -9.53
C LYS A 57 -10.45 3.84 -9.84
N GLY A 58 -9.74 3.02 -9.07
CA GLY A 58 -8.28 2.89 -9.12
C GLY A 58 -7.54 3.74 -8.10
N VAL A 59 -6.23 3.52 -8.01
CA VAL A 59 -5.31 4.22 -7.11
C VAL A 59 -4.56 5.32 -7.86
N ASP A 60 -4.72 6.58 -7.45
CA ASP A 60 -4.07 7.71 -8.12
C ASP A 60 -2.63 7.96 -7.62
N CYS A 61 -2.37 7.60 -6.37
CA CYS A 61 -1.10 7.82 -5.69
C CYS A 61 -0.76 6.59 -4.84
N TYR A 62 0.41 5.99 -5.06
CA TYR A 62 0.93 4.90 -4.23
C TYR A 62 2.28 5.28 -3.61
N PHE A 63 2.38 5.15 -2.29
CA PHE A 63 3.64 5.33 -1.56
C PHE A 63 4.18 3.95 -1.17
N ASP A 64 5.23 3.52 -1.85
CA ASP A 64 5.77 2.18 -1.69
C ASP A 64 6.96 2.15 -0.72
N ASN A 65 6.79 1.44 0.39
CA ASN A 65 7.89 1.13 1.33
C ASN A 65 8.32 -0.34 1.24
N VAL A 66 7.53 -1.17 0.56
CA VAL A 66 7.52 -2.62 0.77
C VAL A 66 8.07 -3.35 -0.43
N GLY A 67 7.65 -3.01 -1.64
CA GLY A 67 7.97 -3.78 -2.83
C GLY A 67 7.23 -5.12 -2.89
N GLY A 68 7.64 -5.95 -3.85
CA GLY A 68 7.17 -7.33 -3.99
C GLY A 68 5.68 -7.44 -4.34
N GLU A 69 5.05 -8.51 -3.86
CA GLU A 69 3.69 -8.89 -4.23
C GLU A 69 2.64 -7.82 -3.93
N ILE A 70 2.78 -7.11 -2.80
CA ILE A 70 1.84 -6.03 -2.44
C ILE A 70 1.92 -4.92 -3.49
N SER A 71 3.13 -4.51 -3.88
CA SER A 71 3.32 -3.49 -4.91
C SER A 71 2.78 -3.93 -6.26
N SER A 72 2.98 -5.20 -6.65
CA SER A 72 2.40 -5.78 -7.87
C SER A 72 0.87 -5.69 -7.87
N GLN A 73 0.23 -6.01 -6.75
CA GLN A 73 -1.24 -5.96 -6.63
C GLN A 73 -1.80 -4.53 -6.66
N VAL A 74 -1.07 -3.56 -6.10
CA VAL A 74 -1.44 -2.14 -6.18
C VAL A 74 -1.24 -1.61 -7.60
N LEU A 75 -0.10 -1.92 -8.24
CA LEU A 75 0.24 -1.52 -9.61
C LEU A 75 -0.84 -1.88 -10.62
N GLN A 76 -1.37 -3.10 -10.53
CA GLN A 76 -2.45 -3.58 -11.41
C GLN A 76 -3.78 -2.82 -11.25
N GLN A 77 -3.93 -2.04 -10.18
CA GLN A 77 -5.14 -1.29 -9.85
C GLN A 77 -4.90 0.23 -9.82
N MET A 78 -3.75 0.70 -10.34
CA MET A 78 -3.49 2.13 -10.47
C MET A 78 -4.38 2.76 -11.53
N SER A 79 -4.83 3.99 -11.26
CA SER A 79 -5.50 4.84 -12.25
C SER A 79 -4.56 5.19 -13.39
N ASN A 80 -5.11 5.46 -14.58
CA ASN A 80 -4.33 6.07 -15.65
C ASN A 80 -3.71 7.38 -15.16
N ARG A 81 -2.43 7.62 -15.45
CA ARG A 81 -1.62 8.75 -14.95
C ARG A 81 -1.43 8.78 -13.43
N GLY A 82 -1.69 7.66 -12.74
CA GLY A 82 -1.34 7.48 -11.34
C GLY A 82 0.17 7.60 -11.12
N ARG A 83 0.57 7.98 -9.90
CA ARG A 83 1.98 8.23 -9.55
C ARG A 83 2.42 7.36 -8.39
N ILE A 84 3.66 6.92 -8.45
CA ILE A 84 4.25 6.06 -7.42
C ILE A 84 5.48 6.75 -6.85
N SER A 85 5.52 6.87 -5.53
CA SER A 85 6.69 7.29 -4.79
C SER A 85 7.33 6.06 -4.16
N ILE A 86 8.45 5.61 -4.71
CA ILE A 86 9.18 4.45 -4.21
C ILE A 86 10.15 4.91 -3.13
N CYS A 87 9.83 4.62 -1.87
CA CYS A 87 10.67 4.90 -0.72
C CYS A 87 11.62 3.73 -0.40
N GLY A 88 11.19 2.50 -0.65
CA GLY A 88 12.00 1.32 -0.39
C GLY A 88 11.32 0.00 -0.77
N SER A 89 12.05 -1.10 -0.61
CA SER A 89 11.59 -2.47 -0.89
C SER A 89 11.92 -3.39 0.29
N ILE A 90 11.44 -3.06 1.50
CA ILE A 90 11.80 -3.77 2.74
C ILE A 90 11.48 -5.28 2.69
N SER A 91 10.55 -5.71 1.84
CA SER A 91 10.26 -7.14 1.63
C SER A 91 11.47 -7.93 1.14
N SER A 92 12.38 -7.25 0.45
CA SER A 92 13.50 -7.83 -0.26
C SER A 92 14.84 -7.65 0.46
N TYR A 93 14.92 -6.75 1.45
CA TYR A 93 16.20 -6.36 2.04
C TYR A 93 16.90 -7.47 2.81
N ASN A 94 16.14 -8.40 3.39
CA ASN A 94 16.67 -9.54 4.14
C ASN A 94 16.62 -10.85 3.34
N LEU A 95 16.28 -10.79 2.04
CA LEU A 95 16.26 -11.96 1.19
C LEU A 95 17.66 -12.25 0.64
N ASP A 96 17.93 -13.54 0.44
CA ASP A 96 19.04 -13.98 -0.40
C ASP A 96 18.86 -13.39 -1.81
N PHE A 97 19.92 -12.76 -2.35
CA PHE A 97 19.91 -12.12 -3.66
C PHE A 97 19.48 -13.08 -4.79
N SER A 98 19.69 -14.40 -4.62
CA SER A 98 19.23 -15.42 -5.56
C SER A 98 17.70 -15.62 -5.58
N LYS A 99 17.00 -15.13 -4.55
CA LYS A 99 15.55 -15.26 -4.36
C LYS A 99 14.78 -13.94 -4.60
N LEU A 100 15.47 -12.91 -5.08
CA LEU A 100 14.80 -11.66 -5.43
C LEU A 100 13.80 -11.91 -6.57
N PRO A 101 12.58 -11.36 -6.46
CA PRO A 101 11.61 -11.43 -7.55
C PRO A 101 12.23 -10.77 -8.79
N LYS A 102 12.27 -11.52 -9.90
CA LYS A 102 12.72 -10.99 -11.19
C LYS A 102 11.62 -10.13 -11.76
N VAL A 103 11.98 -8.95 -12.26
CA VAL A 103 11.09 -8.17 -13.11
C VAL A 103 10.88 -8.98 -14.39
N THR A 104 9.73 -9.62 -14.49
CA THR A 104 9.23 -10.13 -15.77
C THR A 104 8.43 -8.99 -16.37
N ASP A 105 8.93 -8.43 -17.47
CA ASP A 105 8.15 -7.51 -18.29
C ASP A 105 6.79 -8.17 -18.63
N PRO A 106 5.71 -7.37 -18.75
CA PRO A 106 4.39 -7.88 -19.09
C PRO A 106 4.33 -8.55 -20.47
#